data_AF-A0A2V9NVX2-F1
#
_entry.id   AF-A0A2V9NVX2-F1
#
_cell.length_a   1.000
_cell.length_b   1.000
_cell.length_c   1.000
_cell.angle_alpha   90.00
_cell.angle_beta   90.00
_cell.angle_gamma   90.00
#
_symmetry.space_group_name_H-M   'P 1'
#
loop_
_entity.id
_entity.type
_entity.pdbx_description
1 polymer ?
#
loop_
_entity_poly.entity_id
_entity_poly.type
_entity_poly.pdbx_seq_one_letter_code
_entity_poly.pdbx_strand_id
1 'polypeptide(L)'
;MLFTITNTHSPATDLGYLPHKSPFRIHSFEQVFGKAHVFYPETSPERCTAALLLEIDPIGLVRNRRGPSGEAHALEEYVNDRPYAASSFLSVAIARTFGTAITGKSKERQELADTPLQLEARITVLPCRGGENLLRRLFEPLGYEITAVRHPLDEKFPEWGESPYFSVALKATIRLSDLLTHLYVLIPVLDDDKHYWVGDAEVEKLLRHGEGWLREHPERELITNRYLKHQKRLAREALSRLIGEEEPAADELAETHTREEEAIEKPISLAEERVGAVIAALRSSGAKRVLDLGCGEGRLLRELLKDKAFTEI
;
A
#
# COMPACT_ATOMS: atom_id res chain seq x y z
N MET A 1 -11.54 -9.42 3.96
CA MET A 1 -10.81 -9.67 2.67
C MET A 1 -9.70 -10.70 2.90
N LEU A 2 -9.44 -11.62 1.96
CA LEU A 2 -8.51 -12.75 2.14
C LEU A 2 -7.41 -12.78 1.06
N PHE A 3 -6.17 -12.93 1.53
CA PHE A 3 -4.98 -13.18 0.72
C PHE A 3 -4.29 -14.45 1.23
N THR A 4 -3.82 -15.33 0.35
CA THR A 4 -3.07 -16.52 0.76
C THR A 4 -1.81 -16.70 -0.06
N ILE A 5 -0.76 -17.24 0.56
CA ILE A 5 0.48 -17.67 -0.09
C ILE A 5 0.67 -19.15 0.19
N THR A 6 0.76 -19.96 -0.86
CA THR A 6 1.07 -21.38 -0.76
C THR A 6 2.50 -21.61 -1.20
N ASN A 7 3.26 -22.40 -0.44
CA ASN A 7 4.52 -22.99 -0.85
C ASN A 7 4.32 -24.49 -1.07
N THR A 8 4.90 -25.02 -2.14
CA THR A 8 4.94 -26.46 -2.46
C THR A 8 6.37 -27.01 -2.55
N HIS A 9 7.39 -26.18 -2.30
CA HIS A 9 8.77 -26.62 -2.18
C HIS A 9 8.98 -27.37 -0.86
N SER A 10 9.38 -28.65 -0.93
CA SER A 10 9.59 -29.49 0.25
C SER A 10 10.88 -29.11 1.02
N PRO A 11 10.84 -29.00 2.37
CA PRO A 11 9.67 -29.10 3.22
C PRO A 11 8.83 -27.81 3.16
N ALA A 12 7.58 -27.92 2.73
CA ALA A 12 6.73 -26.76 2.50
C ALA A 12 6.47 -25.95 3.77
N THR A 13 6.49 -26.62 4.92
CA THR A 13 6.37 -26.04 6.26
C THR A 13 7.36 -24.92 6.55
N ASP A 14 8.50 -24.88 5.85
CA ASP A 14 9.49 -23.83 6.04
C ASP A 14 8.99 -22.43 5.65
N LEU A 15 7.86 -22.35 4.94
CA LEU A 15 7.11 -21.11 4.73
C LEU A 15 6.79 -20.38 6.05
N GLY A 16 6.77 -21.04 7.21
CA GLY A 16 6.59 -20.36 8.51
C GLY A 16 7.77 -19.49 8.94
N TYR A 17 9.00 -19.87 8.55
CA TYR A 17 10.23 -19.18 8.96
C TYR A 17 10.49 -17.90 8.16
N LEU A 18 10.02 -17.84 6.92
CA LEU A 18 10.24 -16.69 6.04
C LEU A 18 9.49 -15.42 6.51
N PRO A 19 8.17 -15.44 6.79
CA PRO A 19 7.43 -14.30 7.34
C PRO A 19 7.58 -14.17 8.87
N HIS A 20 8.35 -15.05 9.51
CA HIS A 20 8.44 -15.16 10.97
C HIS A 20 7.05 -15.31 11.62
N LYS A 21 6.22 -16.19 11.08
CA LYS A 21 4.89 -16.51 11.61
C LYS A 21 4.78 -18.02 11.79
N SER A 22 4.75 -18.46 13.05
CA SER A 22 4.58 -19.89 13.35
C SER A 22 3.22 -20.39 12.81
N PRO A 23 3.20 -21.53 12.09
CA PRO A 23 1.96 -22.16 11.62
C PRO A 23 1.00 -22.61 12.73
N PHE A 24 1.53 -22.82 13.94
CA PHE A 24 0.77 -23.36 15.08
C PHE A 24 0.10 -22.28 15.94
N ARG A 25 0.07 -21.03 15.48
CA ARG A 25 -0.53 -19.90 16.19
C ARG A 25 -1.20 -18.94 15.22
N ILE A 26 -2.32 -18.38 15.64
CA ILE A 26 -2.94 -17.22 14.98
C ILE A 26 -2.23 -15.95 15.46
N HIS A 27 -1.75 -15.14 14.52
CA HIS A 27 -1.12 -13.86 14.80
C HIS A 27 -2.09 -12.74 14.43
N SER A 28 -2.34 -11.80 15.35
CA SER A 28 -3.25 -10.68 15.12
C SER A 28 -2.50 -9.36 15.28
N PHE A 29 -2.69 -8.44 14.34
CA PHE A 29 -2.03 -7.14 14.30
C PHE A 29 -3.07 -6.04 14.19
N GLU A 30 -2.96 -5.02 15.03
CA GLU A 30 -3.76 -3.80 14.88
C GLU A 30 -3.29 -3.03 13.64
N GLN A 31 -4.23 -2.46 12.90
CA GLN A 31 -4.03 -1.62 11.73
C GLN A 31 -4.77 -0.30 11.95
N VAL A 32 -4.35 0.76 11.27
CA VAL A 32 -5.05 2.07 11.35
C VAL A 32 -6.51 1.96 10.88
N PHE A 33 -6.81 0.96 10.06
CA PHE A 33 -8.11 0.70 9.44
C PHE A 33 -8.80 -0.57 9.96
N GLY A 34 -8.33 -1.21 11.03
CA GLY A 34 -8.93 -2.43 11.57
C GLY A 34 -7.87 -3.43 12.07
N LYS A 35 -7.99 -4.70 11.70
CA LYS A 35 -7.08 -5.77 12.11
C LYS A 35 -6.63 -6.63 10.93
N ALA A 36 -5.45 -7.22 11.10
CA ALA A 36 -4.89 -8.21 10.20
C ALA A 36 -4.60 -9.50 10.98
N HIS A 37 -5.06 -10.64 10.45
CA HIS A 37 -4.86 -11.95 11.05
C HIS A 37 -4.04 -12.84 10.12
N VAL A 38 -2.98 -13.45 10.65
CA VAL A 38 -2.21 -14.49 9.97
C VAL A 38 -2.45 -15.83 10.62
N PHE A 39 -2.83 -16.81 9.81
CA PHE A 39 -2.99 -18.20 10.21
C PHE A 39 -2.67 -19.12 9.05
N TYR A 40 -2.51 -20.42 9.34
CA TYR A 40 -2.11 -21.41 8.35
C TYR A 40 -3.21 -22.45 8.18
N PRO A 41 -4.10 -22.32 7.17
CA PRO A 41 -5.18 -23.28 6.95
C PRO A 41 -4.68 -24.67 6.55
N GLU A 42 -3.45 -24.77 6.02
CA GLU A 42 -2.83 -26.04 5.65
C GLU A 42 -1.35 -26.02 5.98
N THR A 43 -0.86 -27.09 6.61
CA THR A 43 0.54 -27.23 7.00
C THR A 43 0.92 -28.71 6.91
N SER A 44 1.49 -29.10 5.78
CA SER A 44 2.10 -30.40 5.55
C SER A 44 3.50 -30.24 4.94
N PRO A 45 4.34 -31.29 4.93
CA PRO A 45 5.65 -31.26 4.27
C PRO A 45 5.58 -30.99 2.75
N GLU A 46 4.45 -31.30 2.11
CA GLU A 46 4.21 -31.16 0.67
C GLU A 46 3.55 -29.82 0.32
N ARG A 47 2.72 -29.28 1.22
CA ARG A 47 1.97 -28.04 0.99
C ARG A 47 1.80 -27.26 2.29
N CYS A 48 2.20 -25.99 2.27
CA CYS A 48 1.99 -25.08 3.38
C CYS A 48 1.36 -23.80 2.85
N THR A 49 0.24 -23.39 3.45
CA THR A 49 -0.47 -22.16 3.06
C THR A 49 -0.53 -21.21 4.24
N ALA A 50 0.00 -20.00 4.06
CA ALA A 50 -0.22 -18.89 4.96
C ALA A 50 -1.42 -18.06 4.44
N ALA A 51 -2.32 -17.66 5.33
CA ALA A 51 -3.45 -16.80 5.03
C ALA A 51 -3.33 -15.49 5.80
N LEU A 52 -3.53 -14.36 5.11
CA LEU A 52 -3.69 -13.02 5.66
C LEU A 52 -5.15 -12.60 5.48
N LEU A 53 -5.88 -12.51 6.59
CA LEU A 53 -7.27 -12.05 6.64
C LEU A 53 -7.30 -10.61 7.16
N LEU A 54 -7.87 -9.70 6.39
CA LEU A 54 -8.11 -8.32 6.81
C LEU A 54 -9.55 -8.15 7.28
N GLU A 55 -9.67 -7.69 8.53
CA GLU A 55 -10.90 -7.27 9.19
C GLU A 55 -10.86 -5.74 9.28
N ILE A 56 -11.42 -5.08 8.27
CA ILE A 56 -11.44 -3.62 8.17
C ILE A 56 -12.65 -3.08 8.95
N ASP A 57 -12.44 -2.04 9.77
CA ASP A 57 -13.52 -1.33 10.47
C ASP A 57 -14.09 -0.20 9.57
N PRO A 58 -15.25 -0.40 8.91
CA PRO A 58 -15.83 0.61 8.03
C PRO A 58 -16.22 1.89 8.78
N ILE A 59 -16.60 1.79 10.06
CA ILE A 59 -17.02 2.94 10.86
C ILE A 59 -15.78 3.75 11.27
N GLY A 60 -14.72 3.07 11.69
CA GLY A 60 -13.42 3.66 12.01
C GLY A 60 -12.81 4.41 10.83
N LEU A 61 -12.93 3.87 9.61
CA LEU A 61 -12.45 4.52 8.38
C LEU A 61 -13.07 5.91 8.16
N VAL A 62 -14.38 6.04 8.37
CA VAL A 62 -15.08 7.33 8.21
C VAL A 62 -14.74 8.29 9.36
N ARG A 63 -14.76 7.81 10.60
CA ARG A 63 -14.54 8.65 11.79
C ARG A 63 -13.14 9.26 11.87
N ASN A 64 -12.14 8.57 11.33
CA ASN A 64 -10.74 9.01 11.37
C ASN A 64 -10.32 9.92 10.20
N ARG A 65 -11.22 10.19 9.23
CA ARG A 65 -10.98 11.13 8.13
C ARG A 65 -11.04 12.58 8.65
N ARG A 66 -9.90 13.14 9.05
CA ARG A 66 -9.77 14.56 9.46
C ARG A 66 -9.58 15.48 8.23
N GLY A 67 -10.60 15.60 7.39
CA GLY A 67 -10.70 16.61 6.31
C GLY A 67 -11.54 17.83 6.73
N PRO A 68 -11.55 18.93 5.95
CA PRO A 68 -12.44 20.06 6.23
C PRO A 68 -13.90 19.59 6.19
N SER A 69 -14.69 19.99 7.17
CA SER A 69 -16.14 19.79 7.19
C SER A 69 -16.79 20.58 6.06
N GLY A 70 -16.88 19.99 4.88
CA GLY A 70 -17.53 20.53 3.70
C GLY A 70 -18.17 19.38 2.97
N GLU A 71 -19.50 19.33 3.04
CA GLU A 71 -20.40 18.26 2.59
C GLU A 71 -20.46 17.04 3.52
N ALA A 72 -21.43 17.12 4.43
CA ALA A 72 -21.85 16.03 5.26
C ALA A 72 -22.51 14.93 4.39
N HIS A 73 -22.16 13.65 4.66
CA HIS A 73 -22.98 12.47 4.36
C HIS A 73 -23.15 12.03 2.90
N ALA A 74 -22.07 11.86 2.13
CA ALA A 74 -22.16 10.99 0.95
C ALA A 74 -22.32 9.53 1.42
N LEU A 75 -23.42 8.87 1.02
CA LEU A 75 -23.67 7.44 1.31
C LEU A 75 -22.45 6.56 0.98
N GLU A 76 -21.71 6.94 -0.06
CA GLU A 76 -20.49 6.28 -0.55
C GLU A 76 -19.37 6.20 0.50
N GLU A 77 -19.32 7.09 1.50
CA GLU A 77 -18.32 6.98 2.57
C GLU A 77 -18.63 5.84 3.54
N TYR A 78 -19.92 5.53 3.74
CA TYR A 78 -20.38 4.47 4.65
C TYR A 78 -20.63 3.14 3.95
N VAL A 79 -21.02 3.18 2.68
CA VAL A 79 -21.35 2.02 1.86
C VAL A 79 -20.43 2.01 0.64
N ASN A 80 -19.33 1.29 0.76
CA ASN A 80 -18.37 1.07 -0.31
C ASN A 80 -17.75 -0.32 -0.20
N ASP A 81 -17.00 -0.69 -1.23
CA ASP A 81 -16.34 -1.98 -1.41
C ASP A 81 -15.09 -2.17 -0.54
N ARG A 82 -14.58 -1.13 0.10
CA ARG A 82 -13.22 -1.08 0.63
C ARG A 82 -12.93 -2.02 1.79
N PRO A 83 -13.88 -2.33 2.68
CA PRO A 83 -13.69 -3.40 3.67
C PRO A 83 -13.54 -4.80 3.06
N TYR A 84 -13.96 -4.97 1.82
CA TYR A 84 -14.15 -6.28 1.17
C TYR A 84 -13.17 -6.51 0.01
N ALA A 85 -12.76 -5.44 -0.67
CA ALA A 85 -11.89 -5.46 -1.83
C ALA A 85 -10.39 -5.44 -1.47
N ALA A 86 -9.58 -6.19 -2.22
CA ALA A 86 -8.13 -6.21 -2.13
C ALA A 86 -7.50 -4.95 -2.75
N SER A 87 -7.72 -3.81 -2.11
CA SER A 87 -7.21 -2.49 -2.47
C SER A 87 -5.83 -2.21 -1.87
N SER A 88 -5.40 -0.95 -1.87
CA SER A 88 -4.16 -0.52 -1.19
C SER A 88 -4.09 -0.88 0.29
N PHE A 89 -5.22 -1.14 0.97
CA PHE A 89 -5.20 -1.67 2.35
C PHE A 89 -4.50 -3.03 2.45
N LEU A 90 -4.62 -3.87 1.42
CA LEU A 90 -3.90 -5.14 1.37
C LEU A 90 -2.39 -4.92 1.24
N SER A 91 -1.94 -3.99 0.40
CA SER A 91 -0.51 -3.64 0.30
C SER A 91 0.05 -3.17 1.65
N VAL A 92 -0.65 -2.28 2.34
CA VAL A 92 -0.22 -1.79 3.67
C VAL A 92 -0.17 -2.93 4.68
N ALA A 93 -1.17 -3.81 4.70
CA ALA A 93 -1.17 -4.94 5.60
C ALA A 93 -0.05 -5.95 5.29
N ILE A 94 0.24 -6.22 4.01
CA ILE A 94 1.38 -7.04 3.59
C ILE A 94 2.68 -6.44 4.12
N ALA A 95 2.90 -5.14 3.92
CA ALA A 95 4.10 -4.46 4.39
C ALA A 95 4.28 -4.55 5.91
N ARG A 96 3.22 -4.31 6.67
CA ARG A 96 3.28 -4.33 8.14
C ARG A 96 3.39 -5.73 8.71
N THR A 97 2.68 -6.69 8.14
CA THR A 97 2.60 -8.05 8.69
C THR A 97 3.77 -8.93 8.24
N PHE A 98 4.27 -8.70 7.02
CA PHE A 98 5.34 -9.47 6.39
C PHE A 98 6.59 -8.62 6.08
N GLY A 99 6.78 -7.49 6.75
CA GLY A 99 7.88 -6.55 6.47
C GLY A 99 9.27 -7.18 6.46
N THR A 100 9.57 -8.10 7.39
CA THR A 100 10.85 -8.83 7.39
C THR A 100 11.02 -9.75 6.18
N ALA A 101 9.94 -10.40 5.71
CA ALA A 101 10.01 -11.21 4.51
C ALA A 101 10.16 -10.37 3.24
N ILE A 102 9.56 -9.17 3.20
CA ILE A 102 9.71 -8.23 2.08
C ILE A 102 11.18 -7.82 1.90
N THR A 103 11.92 -7.63 3.00
CA THR A 103 13.35 -7.30 2.93
C THR A 103 14.24 -8.49 2.58
N GLY A 104 13.67 -9.68 2.35
CA GLY A 104 14.42 -10.90 2.02
C GLY A 104 15.20 -11.49 3.20
N LYS A 105 14.95 -11.03 4.44
CA LYS A 105 15.67 -11.48 5.63
C LYS A 105 14.89 -12.61 6.31
N SER A 106 15.57 -13.69 6.66
CA SER A 106 15.04 -14.73 7.56
C SER A 106 16.11 -15.20 8.54
N LYS A 107 15.94 -14.87 9.82
CA LYS A 107 16.92 -15.16 10.88
C LYS A 107 17.27 -16.65 10.99
N GLU A 108 16.30 -17.53 10.74
CA GLU A 108 16.45 -18.98 10.95
C GLU A 108 16.71 -19.75 9.65
N ARG A 109 16.41 -19.14 8.50
CA ARG A 109 16.40 -19.78 7.17
C ARG A 109 16.80 -18.80 6.05
N GLN A 110 17.95 -18.14 6.19
CA GLN A 110 18.40 -17.15 5.20
C GLN A 110 18.61 -17.77 3.81
N GLU A 111 19.25 -18.93 3.73
CA GLU A 111 19.45 -19.65 2.46
C GLU A 111 18.13 -19.91 1.73
N LEU A 112 17.05 -20.21 2.46
CA LEU A 112 15.73 -20.40 1.89
C LEU A 112 15.09 -19.08 1.43
N ALA A 113 15.30 -17.99 2.17
CA ALA A 113 14.82 -16.67 1.79
C ALA A 113 15.46 -16.18 0.48
N ASP A 114 16.72 -16.55 0.25
CA ASP A 114 17.47 -16.22 -0.96
C ASP A 114 17.15 -17.14 -2.15
N THR A 115 16.44 -18.25 -1.91
CA THR A 115 16.14 -19.27 -2.93
C THR A 115 14.78 -19.02 -3.59
N PRO A 116 14.67 -19.12 -4.93
CA PRO A 116 13.38 -19.14 -5.61
C PRO A 116 12.53 -20.36 -5.21
N LEU A 117 11.29 -20.12 -4.77
CA LEU A 117 10.35 -21.14 -4.31
C LEU A 117 9.17 -21.27 -5.27
N GLN A 118 8.55 -22.46 -5.30
CA GLN A 118 7.30 -22.69 -6.02
C GLN A 118 6.13 -22.11 -5.22
N LEU A 119 5.82 -20.83 -5.49
CA LEU A 119 4.84 -20.05 -4.75
C LEU A 119 3.56 -19.85 -5.56
N GLU A 120 2.43 -19.92 -4.86
CA GLU A 120 1.12 -19.53 -5.37
C GLU A 120 0.49 -18.48 -4.45
N ALA A 121 0.30 -17.27 -4.94
CA ALA A 121 -0.49 -16.24 -4.28
C ALA A 121 -1.94 -16.29 -4.77
N ARG A 122 -2.91 -16.27 -3.86
CA ARG A 122 -4.33 -16.10 -4.20
C ARG A 122 -4.90 -14.87 -3.52
N ILE A 123 -5.57 -14.04 -4.31
CA ILE A 123 -6.22 -12.81 -3.85
C ILE A 123 -7.68 -12.89 -4.27
N THR A 124 -8.58 -12.80 -3.29
CA THR A 124 -10.02 -12.75 -3.53
C THR A 124 -10.47 -11.30 -3.60
N VAL A 125 -11.36 -10.99 -4.56
CA VAL A 125 -11.95 -9.65 -4.74
C VAL A 125 -10.89 -8.57 -5.03
N LEU A 126 -9.97 -8.85 -5.97
CA LEU A 126 -9.00 -7.88 -6.48
C LEU A 126 -9.66 -6.93 -7.48
N PRO A 127 -9.74 -5.62 -7.22
CA PRO A 127 -10.24 -4.66 -8.19
C PRO A 127 -9.22 -4.51 -9.32
N CYS A 128 -9.65 -4.81 -10.55
CA CYS A 128 -8.85 -4.62 -11.75
C CYS A 128 -9.59 -3.63 -12.66
N ARG A 129 -9.47 -2.32 -12.40
CA ARG A 129 -10.18 -1.29 -13.18
C ARG A 129 -9.71 -1.22 -14.64
N GLY A 130 -8.53 -1.77 -14.96
CA GLY A 130 -8.04 -1.97 -16.33
C GLY A 130 -8.38 -3.32 -16.96
N GLY A 131 -9.20 -4.15 -16.29
CA GLY A 131 -9.56 -5.49 -16.71
C GLY A 131 -8.44 -6.52 -16.63
N GLU A 132 -8.73 -7.74 -17.09
CA GLU A 132 -7.79 -8.87 -17.08
C GLU A 132 -6.54 -8.63 -17.94
N ASN A 133 -6.69 -7.92 -19.07
CA ASN A 133 -5.56 -7.59 -19.94
C ASN A 133 -4.48 -6.78 -19.22
N LEU A 134 -4.89 -5.86 -18.33
CA LEU A 134 -3.94 -5.11 -17.53
C LEU A 134 -3.25 -6.02 -16.49
N LEU A 135 -4.03 -6.86 -15.80
CA LEU A 135 -3.49 -7.84 -14.86
C LEU A 135 -2.39 -8.70 -15.50
N ARG A 136 -2.63 -9.19 -16.71
CA ARG A 136 -1.65 -9.97 -17.49
C ARG A 136 -0.40 -9.16 -17.83
N ARG A 137 -0.55 -7.96 -18.38
CA ARG A 137 0.57 -7.07 -18.72
C ARG A 137 1.43 -6.67 -17.52
N LEU A 138 0.88 -6.69 -16.30
CA LEU A 138 1.62 -6.35 -15.07
C LEU A 138 2.36 -7.53 -14.45
N PHE A 139 1.84 -8.76 -14.56
CA PHE A 139 2.41 -9.92 -13.86
C PHE A 139 3.09 -10.92 -14.81
N GLU A 140 2.62 -11.12 -16.05
CA GLU A 140 3.26 -12.07 -16.97
C GLU A 140 4.74 -11.70 -17.28
N PRO A 141 5.13 -10.42 -17.46
CA PRO A 141 6.55 -10.06 -17.65
C PRO A 141 7.46 -10.38 -16.46
N LEU A 142 6.88 -10.56 -15.27
CA LEU A 142 7.59 -10.94 -14.04
C LEU A 142 7.68 -12.47 -13.86
N GLY A 143 7.19 -13.24 -14.85
CA GLY A 143 7.27 -14.71 -14.86
C GLY A 143 6.11 -15.41 -14.16
N TYR A 144 4.99 -14.71 -13.90
CA TYR A 144 3.81 -15.32 -13.29
C TYR A 144 2.92 -16.02 -14.32
N GLU A 145 2.49 -17.23 -13.98
CA GLU A 145 1.29 -17.84 -14.55
C GLU A 145 0.05 -17.29 -13.82
N ILE A 146 -0.96 -16.88 -14.57
CA ILE A 146 -2.13 -16.16 -14.05
C ILE A 146 -3.42 -16.89 -14.39
N THR A 147 -4.17 -17.23 -13.35
CA THR A 147 -5.58 -17.59 -13.46
C THR A 147 -6.42 -16.47 -12.85
N ALA A 148 -7.34 -15.91 -13.62
CA ALA A 148 -8.24 -14.86 -13.18
C ALA A 148 -9.69 -15.26 -13.48
N VAL A 149 -10.56 -15.09 -12.49
CA VAL A 149 -12.01 -15.29 -12.64
C VAL A 149 -12.69 -13.98 -12.30
N ARG A 150 -13.38 -13.40 -13.29
CA ARG A 150 -14.18 -12.19 -13.11
C ARG A 150 -15.51 -12.53 -12.45
N HIS A 151 -15.98 -11.67 -11.57
CA HIS A 151 -17.27 -11.84 -10.90
C HIS A 151 -18.35 -10.93 -11.50
N PRO A 152 -19.59 -11.41 -11.68
CA PRO A 152 -20.71 -10.54 -12.06
C PRO A 152 -21.01 -9.54 -10.94
N LEU A 153 -21.69 -8.43 -11.27
CA LEU A 153 -22.15 -7.48 -10.25
C LEU A 153 -23.21 -8.11 -9.32
N ASP A 154 -24.13 -8.89 -9.89
CA ASP A 154 -25.12 -9.65 -9.16
C ASP A 154 -25.55 -10.89 -9.97
N GLU A 155 -25.51 -12.07 -9.36
CA GLU A 155 -25.92 -13.33 -10.01
C GLU A 155 -27.42 -13.37 -10.35
N LYS A 156 -28.24 -12.61 -9.62
CA LYS A 156 -29.71 -12.52 -9.83
C LYS A 156 -30.10 -11.49 -10.88
N PHE A 157 -29.22 -10.54 -11.19
CA PHE A 157 -29.43 -9.50 -12.20
C PHE A 157 -28.29 -9.47 -13.22
N PRO A 158 -28.16 -10.51 -14.08
CA PRO A 158 -27.06 -10.61 -15.05
C PRO A 158 -26.98 -9.43 -16.02
N GLU A 159 -28.09 -8.73 -16.26
CA GLU A 159 -28.16 -7.54 -17.11
C GLU A 159 -27.37 -6.34 -16.58
N TRP A 160 -27.00 -6.33 -15.29
CA TRP A 160 -26.10 -5.32 -14.74
C TRP A 160 -24.66 -5.51 -15.23
N GLY A 161 -24.33 -6.70 -15.72
CA GLY A 161 -23.04 -7.04 -16.29
C GLY A 161 -21.98 -7.38 -15.26
N GLU A 162 -20.74 -7.28 -15.71
CA GLU A 162 -19.58 -7.77 -14.97
C GLU A 162 -19.00 -6.72 -14.02
N SER A 163 -18.63 -7.14 -12.81
CA SER A 163 -17.99 -6.26 -11.83
C SER A 163 -16.52 -5.97 -12.23
N PRO A 164 -15.84 -4.99 -11.60
CA PRO A 164 -14.41 -4.80 -11.78
C PRO A 164 -13.55 -5.78 -10.95
N TYR A 165 -14.17 -6.70 -10.20
CA TYR A 165 -13.47 -7.56 -9.24
C TYR A 165 -13.14 -8.93 -9.83
N PHE A 166 -11.95 -9.43 -9.47
CA PHE A 166 -11.44 -10.71 -9.89
C PHE A 166 -11.01 -11.54 -8.69
N SER A 167 -11.17 -12.85 -8.76
CA SER A 167 -10.37 -13.79 -7.97
C SER A 167 -9.16 -14.18 -8.79
N VAL A 168 -7.96 -13.94 -8.26
CA VAL A 168 -6.70 -14.13 -8.99
C VAL A 168 -5.82 -15.13 -8.27
N ALA A 169 -5.26 -16.07 -9.02
CA ALA A 169 -4.14 -16.92 -8.61
C ALA A 169 -2.91 -16.59 -9.45
N LEU A 170 -1.80 -16.31 -8.78
CA LEU A 170 -0.49 -16.00 -9.38
C LEU A 170 0.49 -17.09 -8.96
N LYS A 171 1.03 -17.84 -9.92
CA LYS A 171 2.02 -18.89 -9.68
C LYS A 171 3.36 -18.52 -10.29
N ALA A 172 4.44 -18.68 -9.55
CA ALA A 172 5.79 -18.48 -10.06
C ALA A 172 6.82 -19.27 -9.24
N THR A 173 7.99 -19.50 -9.84
CA THR A 173 9.19 -19.90 -9.10
C THR A 173 9.99 -18.65 -8.78
N ILE A 174 9.84 -18.12 -7.56
CA ILE A 174 10.34 -16.80 -7.18
C ILE A 174 10.64 -16.73 -5.68
N ARG A 175 11.51 -15.82 -5.23
CA ARG A 175 11.71 -15.56 -3.80
C ARG A 175 10.45 -14.97 -3.19
N LEU A 176 10.22 -15.25 -1.90
CA LEU A 176 9.06 -14.70 -1.18
C LEU A 176 9.09 -13.17 -1.13
N SER A 177 10.27 -12.57 -0.95
CA SER A 177 10.46 -11.12 -0.92
C SER A 177 9.96 -10.45 -2.20
N ASP A 178 10.33 -11.02 -3.35
CA ASP A 178 9.97 -10.48 -4.66
C ASP A 178 8.46 -10.64 -4.89
N LEU A 179 7.87 -11.79 -4.53
CA LEU A 179 6.41 -11.98 -4.58
C LEU A 179 5.67 -10.90 -3.78
N LEU A 180 6.05 -10.71 -2.52
CA LEU A 180 5.40 -9.74 -1.64
C LEU A 180 5.60 -8.31 -2.14
N THR A 181 6.77 -8.00 -2.68
CA THR A 181 7.13 -6.69 -3.23
C THR A 181 6.36 -6.38 -4.51
N HIS A 182 6.27 -7.35 -5.43
CA HIS A 182 5.42 -7.25 -6.63
C HIS A 182 3.96 -6.98 -6.25
N LEU A 183 3.40 -7.72 -5.29
CA LEU A 183 2.03 -7.52 -4.82
C LEU A 183 1.85 -6.15 -4.16
N TYR A 184 2.80 -5.73 -3.31
CA TYR A 184 2.76 -4.43 -2.64
C TYR A 184 2.62 -3.28 -3.65
N VAL A 185 3.39 -3.30 -4.73
CA VAL A 185 3.40 -2.27 -5.77
C VAL A 185 2.23 -2.39 -6.75
N LEU A 186 1.89 -3.62 -7.20
CA LEU A 186 0.97 -3.81 -8.32
C LEU A 186 -0.51 -3.85 -7.92
N ILE A 187 -0.86 -4.22 -6.68
CA ILE A 187 -2.25 -4.17 -6.22
C ILE A 187 -2.83 -2.75 -6.32
N PRO A 188 -2.17 -1.68 -5.83
CA PRO A 188 -2.67 -0.31 -5.96
C PRO A 188 -2.74 0.17 -7.42
N VAL A 189 -1.91 -0.38 -8.31
CA VAL A 189 -1.90 -0.05 -9.75
C VAL A 189 -3.11 -0.66 -10.47
N LEU A 190 -3.52 -1.87 -10.07
CA LEU A 190 -4.74 -2.52 -10.55
C LEU A 190 -6.00 -1.81 -10.05
N ASP A 191 -5.99 -1.46 -8.77
CA ASP A 191 -7.08 -0.73 -8.11
C ASP A 191 -7.22 0.68 -8.72
N ASP A 192 -6.12 1.38 -9.00
CA ASP A 192 -6.10 2.74 -9.57
C ASP A 192 -6.91 3.77 -8.76
N ASP A 193 -7.11 3.49 -7.48
CA ASP A 193 -8.01 4.25 -6.60
C ASP A 193 -7.53 4.23 -5.13
N LYS A 194 -6.33 4.79 -4.93
CA LYS A 194 -5.70 4.92 -3.60
C LYS A 194 -6.52 5.84 -2.68
N HIS A 195 -6.82 5.32 -1.49
CA HIS A 195 -7.61 5.95 -0.44
C HIS A 195 -6.99 7.13 0.28
N TYR A 196 -5.67 7.18 0.25
CA TYR A 196 -4.88 8.17 0.96
C TYR A 196 -4.24 9.13 -0.05
N TRP A 197 -3.77 10.25 0.48
CA TRP A 197 -3.05 11.22 -0.31
C TRP A 197 -1.63 10.72 -0.61
N VAL A 198 -1.19 10.89 -1.86
CA VAL A 198 0.13 10.45 -2.33
C VAL A 198 1.03 11.69 -2.38
N GLY A 199 2.21 11.60 -1.76
CA GLY A 199 3.23 12.66 -1.77
C GLY A 199 4.62 12.12 -2.10
N ASP A 200 5.66 12.92 -1.87
CA ASP A 200 7.05 12.56 -2.21
C ASP A 200 7.52 11.26 -1.53
N ALA A 201 7.03 10.96 -0.32
CA ALA A 201 7.32 9.69 0.37
C ALA A 201 6.85 8.44 -0.40
N GLU A 202 5.83 8.55 -1.25
CA GLU A 202 5.37 7.43 -2.09
C GLU A 202 6.31 7.19 -3.28
N VAL A 203 7.07 8.20 -3.72
CA VAL A 203 8.13 8.03 -4.71
C VAL A 203 9.24 7.16 -4.14
N GLU A 204 9.73 7.47 -2.93
CA GLU A 204 10.76 6.66 -2.28
C GLU A 204 10.31 5.21 -2.05
N LYS A 205 9.05 5.01 -1.63
CA LYS A 205 8.48 3.66 -1.48
C LYS A 205 8.44 2.92 -2.82
N LEU A 206 8.00 3.59 -3.89
CA LEU A 206 7.95 2.98 -5.22
C LEU A 206 9.35 2.58 -5.70
N LEU A 207 10.35 3.44 -5.48
CA LEU A 207 11.73 3.16 -5.90
C LEU A 207 12.33 2.00 -5.10
N ARG A 208 12.16 2.01 -3.77
CA ARG A 208 12.63 0.94 -2.89
C ARG A 208 12.00 -0.41 -3.22
N HIS A 209 10.68 -0.46 -3.34
CA HIS A 209 9.96 -1.68 -3.69
C HIS A 209 9.99 -1.98 -5.20
N GLY A 210 10.47 -1.07 -6.03
CA GLY A 210 10.67 -1.26 -7.47
C GLY A 210 12.08 -1.71 -7.81
N GLU A 211 13.00 -1.69 -6.85
CA GLU A 211 14.41 -2.03 -7.06
C GLU A 211 14.56 -3.44 -7.62
N GLY A 212 15.44 -3.59 -8.61
CA GLY A 212 15.73 -4.86 -9.27
C GLY A 212 14.73 -5.32 -10.34
N TRP A 213 13.52 -4.73 -10.45
CA TRP A 213 12.53 -5.19 -11.44
C TRP A 213 11.77 -4.08 -12.17
N LEU A 214 11.41 -2.98 -11.50
CA LEU A 214 10.53 -1.96 -12.07
C LEU A 214 11.19 -1.22 -13.24
N ARG A 215 12.52 -1.02 -13.19
CA ARG A 215 13.28 -0.38 -14.26
C ARG A 215 13.16 -1.13 -15.59
N GLU A 216 13.19 -2.46 -15.53
CA GLU A 216 13.16 -3.36 -16.68
C GLU A 216 11.74 -3.72 -17.12
N HIS A 217 10.74 -3.46 -16.26
CA HIS A 217 9.36 -3.80 -16.55
C HIS A 217 8.81 -3.03 -17.77
N PRO A 218 8.19 -3.69 -18.76
CA PRO A 218 7.68 -3.02 -19.97
C PRO A 218 6.61 -1.97 -19.65
N GLU A 219 5.83 -2.18 -18.60
CA GLU A 219 4.79 -1.26 -18.13
C GLU A 219 5.26 -0.24 -17.08
N ARG A 220 6.57 -0.01 -16.91
CA ARG A 220 7.10 0.86 -15.83
C ARG A 220 6.47 2.25 -15.78
N GLU A 221 6.17 2.84 -16.93
CA GLU A 221 5.52 4.15 -17.02
C GLU A 221 4.09 4.09 -16.49
N LEU A 222 3.33 3.07 -16.88
CA LEU A 222 1.96 2.87 -16.42
C LEU A 222 1.93 2.57 -14.92
N ILE A 223 2.79 1.68 -14.44
CA ILE A 223 2.95 1.34 -13.02
C ILE A 223 3.23 2.62 -12.22
N THR A 224 4.23 3.40 -12.63
CA THR A 224 4.64 4.62 -11.92
C THR A 224 3.52 5.66 -11.89
N ASN A 225 2.84 5.88 -13.01
CA ASN A 225 1.73 6.83 -13.09
C ASN A 225 0.57 6.45 -12.17
N ARG A 226 0.10 5.20 -12.23
CA ARG A 226 -1.04 4.74 -11.40
C ARG A 226 -0.68 4.63 -9.94
N TYR A 227 0.50 4.10 -9.62
CA TYR A 227 0.98 4.01 -8.24
C TYR A 227 1.03 5.38 -7.56
N LEU A 228 1.39 6.43 -8.32
CA LEU A 228 1.46 7.81 -7.83
C LEU A 228 0.16 8.60 -8.09
N LYS A 229 -0.98 7.91 -8.23
CA LYS A 229 -2.32 8.51 -8.41
C LYS A 229 -2.36 9.56 -9.53
N HIS A 230 -1.70 9.26 -10.65
CA HIS A 230 -1.59 10.10 -11.84
C HIS A 230 -0.98 11.49 -11.60
N GLN A 231 -0.25 11.69 -10.49
CA GLN A 231 0.43 12.94 -10.20
C GLN A 231 1.67 13.09 -11.09
N LYS A 232 1.52 13.81 -12.21
CA LYS A 232 2.56 13.99 -13.24
C LYS A 232 3.92 14.44 -12.69
N ARG A 233 3.93 15.30 -11.65
CA ARG A 233 5.18 15.75 -11.01
C ARG A 233 5.93 14.57 -10.39
N LEU A 234 5.26 13.84 -9.49
CA LEU A 234 5.82 12.67 -8.80
C LEU A 234 6.20 11.57 -9.78
N ALA A 235 5.35 11.29 -10.77
CA ALA A 235 5.61 10.25 -11.75
C ALA A 235 6.84 10.56 -12.62
N ARG A 236 7.02 11.82 -13.03
CA ARG A 236 8.21 12.25 -13.77
C ARG A 236 9.47 12.13 -12.92
N GLU A 237 9.40 12.52 -11.65
CA GLU A 237 10.51 12.42 -10.71
C GLU A 237 10.93 10.96 -10.51
N ALA A 238 9.98 10.07 -10.23
CA ALA A 238 10.21 8.64 -10.08
C ALA A 238 10.82 8.02 -11.34
N LEU A 239 10.25 8.30 -12.52
CA LEU A 239 10.78 7.78 -13.80
C LEU A 239 12.18 8.30 -14.10
N SER A 240 12.46 9.58 -13.80
CA SER A 240 13.80 10.14 -13.98
C SER A 240 14.83 9.43 -13.10
N ARG A 241 14.48 9.08 -11.86
CA ARG A 241 15.35 8.34 -10.95
C ARG A 241 15.50 6.86 -11.30
N LEU A 242 14.45 6.24 -11.85
CA LEU A 242 14.51 4.85 -12.34
C LEU A 242 15.44 4.71 -13.57
N ILE A 243 15.54 5.75 -14.40
CA ILE A 243 16.29 5.73 -15.67
C ILE A 243 17.70 6.32 -15.51
N GLY A 244 17.88 7.31 -14.63
CA GLY A 244 19.17 7.95 -14.33
C GLY A 244 20.15 6.99 -13.63
N GLU A 245 21.44 7.14 -13.93
CA GLU A 245 22.52 6.39 -13.28
C GLU A 245 22.80 6.97 -11.89
N GLU A 246 22.52 6.21 -10.83
CA GLU A 246 23.30 6.20 -9.59
C GLU A 246 22.95 4.96 -8.72
N GLU A 247 24.00 4.29 -8.25
CA GLU A 247 24.05 3.22 -7.24
C GLU A 247 25.24 3.54 -6.30
N PRO A 248 25.31 3.00 -5.07
CA PRO A 248 24.27 2.88 -4.05
C PRO A 248 24.78 3.29 -2.64
N ALA A 249 23.92 3.22 -1.62
CA ALA A 249 24.37 2.87 -0.27
C ALA A 249 23.32 1.98 0.41
N ALA A 250 23.72 0.73 0.67
CA ALA A 250 22.94 -0.30 1.32
C ALA A 250 23.04 -0.22 2.86
N ASP A 251 21.93 -0.62 3.49
CA ASP A 251 21.82 -1.34 4.76
C ASP A 251 22.45 -0.73 6.02
N GLU A 252 21.69 0.15 6.66
CA GLU A 252 21.58 0.28 8.12
C GLU A 252 20.40 1.21 8.34
N LEU A 253 19.21 0.68 8.72
CA LEU A 253 18.03 1.43 9.25
C LEU A 253 16.70 0.61 9.18
N ALA A 254 16.72 -0.71 8.98
CA ALA A 254 15.48 -1.49 8.78
C ALA A 254 14.57 -1.63 10.04
N GLU A 255 15.05 -1.34 11.25
CA GLU A 255 14.22 -1.45 12.48
C GLU A 255 13.65 -0.10 12.97
N THR A 256 14.22 1.01 12.53
CA THR A 256 13.75 2.37 12.83
C THR A 256 12.67 2.82 11.84
N HIS A 257 12.70 2.36 10.59
CA HIS A 257 11.80 2.86 9.56
C HIS A 257 10.39 2.27 9.58
N THR A 258 10.15 1.10 10.17
CA THR A 258 8.77 0.63 10.41
C THR A 258 8.03 1.54 11.42
N ARG A 259 8.77 2.24 12.30
CA ARG A 259 8.21 3.29 13.18
C ARG A 259 8.09 4.65 12.48
N GLU A 260 8.94 4.95 11.50
CA GLU A 260 8.75 6.13 10.64
C GLU A 260 7.56 5.94 9.67
N GLU A 261 7.27 4.71 9.26
CA GLU A 261 6.05 4.32 8.54
C GLU A 261 4.78 4.62 9.35
N GLU A 262 4.82 4.50 10.69
CA GLU A 262 3.72 4.93 11.59
C GLU A 262 3.63 6.46 11.74
N ALA A 263 4.75 7.18 11.69
CA ALA A 263 4.79 8.63 11.85
C ALA A 263 4.31 9.38 10.59
N ILE A 264 4.53 8.82 9.40
CA ILE A 264 4.18 9.40 8.09
C ILE A 264 2.77 8.96 7.63
N GLU A 265 2.15 7.98 8.30
CA GLU A 265 0.73 7.66 8.13
C GLU A 265 -0.22 8.70 8.75
N LYS A 266 0.30 9.69 9.46
CA LYS A 266 -0.37 10.98 9.55
C LYS A 266 0.05 11.78 8.34
N PRO A 267 -0.79 11.91 7.29
CA PRO A 267 -0.52 12.93 6.28
C PRO A 267 -0.34 14.25 7.02
N ILE A 268 0.66 15.04 6.63
CA ILE A 268 0.60 16.48 6.89
C ILE A 268 -0.74 16.88 6.29
N SER A 269 -1.68 17.23 7.15
CA SER A 269 -3.04 17.49 6.70
C SER A 269 -2.98 18.65 5.71
N LEU A 270 -3.82 18.66 4.67
CA LEU A 270 -3.93 19.83 3.79
C LEU A 270 -4.21 21.11 4.60
N ALA A 271 -4.77 20.97 5.80
CA ALA A 271 -4.90 22.05 6.76
C ALA A 271 -3.54 22.56 7.29
N GLU A 272 -2.61 21.68 7.65
CA GLU A 272 -1.24 22.03 8.05
C GLU A 272 -0.41 22.59 6.89
N GLU A 273 -0.50 22.00 5.69
CA GLU A 273 0.14 22.56 4.49
C GLU A 273 -0.39 23.95 4.16
N ARG A 274 -1.70 24.15 4.22
CA ARG A 274 -2.34 25.46 4.03
C ARG A 274 -1.88 26.47 5.08
N VAL A 275 -1.78 26.07 6.35
CA VAL A 275 -1.27 26.95 7.41
C VAL A 275 0.19 27.33 7.13
N GLY A 276 1.04 26.37 6.74
CA GLY A 276 2.42 26.64 6.34
C GLY A 276 2.52 27.59 5.14
N ALA A 277 1.71 27.39 4.10
CA ALA A 277 1.67 28.24 2.92
C ALA A 277 1.21 29.67 3.24
N VAL A 278 0.20 29.83 4.10
CA VAL A 278 -0.29 31.14 4.56
C VAL A 278 0.81 31.89 5.33
N ILE A 279 1.51 31.21 6.26
CA ILE A 279 2.62 31.81 7.01
C ILE A 279 3.76 32.22 6.09
N ALA A 280 4.12 31.37 5.13
CA ALA A 280 5.16 31.69 4.15
C ALA A 280 4.80 32.92 3.30
N ALA A 281 3.54 33.01 2.85
CA ALA A 281 3.04 34.18 2.12
C ALA A 281 3.09 35.46 2.98
N LEU A 282 2.67 35.40 4.24
CA LEU A 282 2.72 36.53 5.18
C LEU A 282 4.16 36.97 5.50
N ARG A 283 5.10 36.03 5.60
CA ARG A 283 6.53 36.36 5.73
C ARG A 283 7.07 37.05 4.49
N SER A 284 6.74 36.52 3.31
CA SER A 284 7.19 37.07 2.03
C SER A 284 6.67 38.49 1.77
N SER A 285 5.49 38.81 2.30
CA SER A 285 4.93 40.17 2.22
C SER A 285 5.49 41.13 3.27
N GLY A 286 6.30 40.64 4.23
CA GLY A 286 6.85 41.43 5.32
C GLY A 286 5.80 41.91 6.32
N ALA A 287 4.66 41.23 6.40
CA ALA A 287 3.57 41.61 7.30
C ALA A 287 4.00 41.49 8.76
N LYS A 288 3.76 42.55 9.55
CA LYS A 288 3.97 42.56 11.01
C LYS A 288 2.68 42.47 11.81
N ARG A 289 1.54 42.73 11.18
CA ARG A 289 0.22 42.70 11.79
C ARG A 289 -0.71 41.88 10.92
N VAL A 290 -1.41 40.91 11.49
CA VAL A 290 -2.22 39.94 10.76
C VAL A 290 -3.61 39.88 11.36
N LEU A 291 -4.66 40.01 10.56
CA LEU A 291 -6.04 39.85 11.01
C LEU A 291 -6.59 38.50 10.55
N ASP A 292 -6.89 37.58 11.47
CA ASP A 292 -7.43 36.25 11.17
C ASP A 292 -8.97 36.25 11.17
N LEU A 293 -9.56 36.51 9.99
CA LEU A 293 -11.01 36.51 9.79
C LEU A 293 -11.53 35.07 9.65
N GLY A 294 -12.38 34.65 10.58
CA GLY A 294 -12.92 33.28 10.62
C GLY A 294 -12.00 32.29 11.31
N CYS A 295 -11.33 32.72 12.38
CA CYS A 295 -10.27 31.98 13.07
C CYS A 295 -10.67 30.61 13.67
N GLY A 296 -11.98 30.30 13.78
CA GLY A 296 -12.47 29.01 14.27
C GLY A 296 -11.88 28.63 15.63
N GLU A 297 -11.27 27.45 15.74
CA GLU A 297 -10.56 26.98 16.95
C GLU A 297 -9.15 27.61 17.15
N GLY A 298 -8.81 28.67 16.42
CA GLY A 298 -7.54 29.39 16.55
C GLY A 298 -6.30 28.57 16.16
N ARG A 299 -6.41 27.71 15.13
CA ARG A 299 -5.28 26.87 14.69
C ARG A 299 -4.18 27.69 13.98
N LEU A 300 -4.56 28.61 13.10
CA LEU A 300 -3.61 29.52 12.45
C LEU A 300 -3.00 30.49 13.45
N LEU A 301 -3.81 31.05 14.34
CA LEU A 301 -3.38 31.96 15.41
C LEU A 301 -2.28 31.33 16.29
N ARG A 302 -2.41 30.05 16.67
CA ARG A 302 -1.39 29.33 17.43
C ARG A 302 -0.04 29.25 16.73
N GLU A 303 -0.03 29.10 15.40
CA GLU A 303 1.21 29.05 14.64
C GLU A 303 1.79 30.45 14.40
N LEU A 304 0.94 31.46 14.16
CA LEU A 304 1.38 32.86 14.03
C LEU A 304 2.05 33.36 15.32
N LEU A 305 1.52 33.00 16.50
CA LEU A 305 2.09 33.39 17.80
C LEU A 305 3.51 32.84 18.06
N LYS A 306 3.93 31.78 17.37
CA LYS A 306 5.29 31.22 17.52
C LYS A 306 6.33 32.05 16.77
N ASP A 307 5.89 32.87 15.82
CA ASP A 307 6.76 33.64 14.96
C ASP A 307 6.84 35.10 15.41
N LYS A 308 8.02 35.48 15.92
CA LYS A 308 8.29 36.82 16.45
C LYS A 308 8.27 37.93 15.39
N ALA A 309 8.19 37.58 14.11
CA ALA A 309 8.02 38.57 13.04
C ALA A 309 6.63 39.23 13.07
N PHE A 310 5.61 38.55 13.58
CA PHE A 310 4.26 39.09 13.77
C PHE A 310 4.14 39.72 15.16
N THR A 311 3.92 41.03 15.21
CA THR A 311 3.86 41.83 16.44
C THR A 311 2.43 42.07 16.93
N GLU A 312 1.43 41.88 16.07
CA GLU A 312 0.00 42.02 16.38
C GLU A 312 -0.81 40.99 15.56
N ILE A 313 -1.70 40.24 16.20
CA ILE A 313 -2.56 39.20 15.59
C ILE A 313 -3.99 39.38 16.10
#